data_AF-A0A0F8VNB6-F1
#
_entry.id   AF-A0A0F8VNB6-F1
#
_cell.length_a   1.000
_cell.length_b   1.000
_cell.length_c   1.000
_cell.angle_alpha   90.00
_cell.angle_beta   90.00
_cell.angle_gamma   90.00
#
_symmetry.space_group_name_H-M   'P 1'
#
loop_
_entity.id
_entity.type
_entity.pdbx_description
1 polymer ?
#
loop_
_entity_poly.entity_id
_entity_poly.type
_entity_poly.pdbx_seq_one_letter_code
_entity_poly.pdbx_strand_id
1 'polypeptide(L)'
;GCGDKKTLLKPGAEKLLSTFKIANDPEVEDLSGEDEIRYRVKCRLTSMETGRFLGTGIGECSSEEEKYKWKKAVCNEEWEETDPSRRREKWFKGYGNNKPYQVKQIRTNPADVANTVLKMGKKRSLIDGTLTVTAASDIFAQDLEDVEIPDSGEEAKPNLEESVQEVKKAPAKGAAPTEKSDNPIEPKDIKRIYAKLHGLEISDDMEQHVVASEICGFTTTLESMNFLSVGQGDKVISELIKREKAVK
;
A
#
# COMPACT_ATOMS: atom_id res chain seq x y z
N GLY A 1 -11.43 -26.24 2.01
CA GLY A 1 -11.30 -25.73 3.39
C GLY A 1 -11.27 -24.22 3.34
N CYS A 2 -12.22 -23.56 3.98
CA CYS A 2 -12.36 -22.10 3.97
C CYS A 2 -11.93 -21.58 5.35
N GLY A 3 -10.68 -21.16 5.44
CA GLY A 3 -10.13 -20.38 6.54
C GLY A 3 -9.41 -19.17 5.94
N ASP A 4 -9.21 -18.12 6.74
CA ASP A 4 -8.52 -16.88 6.37
C ASP A 4 -7.05 -17.13 5.99
N LYS A 5 -6.81 -17.72 4.82
CA LYS A 5 -5.47 -17.95 4.27
C LYS A 5 -4.87 -16.58 3.92
N LYS A 6 -3.66 -16.35 4.41
CA LYS A 6 -2.91 -15.13 4.07
C LYS A 6 -2.60 -15.13 2.57
N THR A 7 -2.66 -13.98 1.93
CA THR A 7 -2.30 -13.87 0.51
C THR A 7 -0.79 -13.89 0.32
N LEU A 8 -0.31 -14.72 -0.60
CA LEU A 8 1.10 -14.68 -1.01
C LEU A 8 1.31 -13.52 -1.98
N LEU A 9 2.07 -12.51 -1.54
CA LEU A 9 2.47 -11.40 -2.40
C LEU A 9 3.80 -11.69 -3.10
N LYS A 10 4.10 -10.93 -4.16
CA LYS A 10 5.33 -11.08 -4.95
C LYS A 10 6.61 -11.16 -4.11
N PRO A 11 6.88 -10.27 -3.13
CA PRO A 11 8.11 -10.37 -2.32
C PRO A 11 8.17 -11.65 -1.47
N GLY A 12 7.02 -12.20 -1.08
CA GLY A 12 6.94 -13.48 -0.39
C GLY A 12 7.27 -14.64 -1.32
N ALA A 13 6.74 -14.62 -2.54
CA ALA A 13 7.03 -15.62 -3.56
C ALA A 13 8.53 -15.65 -3.91
N GLU A 14 9.14 -14.48 -4.15
CA GLU A 14 10.59 -14.36 -4.43
C GLU A 14 11.45 -14.90 -3.28
N LYS A 15 11.07 -14.62 -2.03
CA LYS A 15 11.77 -15.18 -0.86
C LYS A 15 11.67 -16.71 -0.80
N LEU A 16 10.49 -17.27 -1.06
CA LEU A 16 10.32 -18.73 -1.08
C LEU A 16 11.19 -19.37 -2.16
N LEU A 17 11.12 -18.86 -3.39
CA LEU A 17 11.93 -19.37 -4.51
C LEU A 17 13.43 -19.27 -4.20
N SER A 18 13.89 -18.13 -3.68
CA SER A 18 15.28 -17.95 -3.27
C SER A 18 15.68 -18.91 -2.14
N THR A 19 14.81 -19.16 -1.16
CA THR A 19 15.09 -20.04 -0.02
C THR A 19 15.27 -21.50 -0.47
N PHE A 20 14.42 -21.95 -1.39
CA PHE A 20 14.48 -23.30 -1.95
C PHE A 20 15.41 -23.43 -3.17
N LYS A 21 16.16 -22.36 -3.50
CA LYS A 21 17.06 -22.30 -4.67
C LYS A 21 16.35 -22.72 -5.96
N ILE A 22 15.19 -22.12 -6.21
CA ILE A 22 14.38 -22.35 -7.40
C ILE A 22 14.54 -21.14 -8.31
N ALA A 23 15.04 -21.36 -9.51
CA ALA A 23 15.05 -20.36 -10.57
C ALA A 23 13.69 -20.28 -11.25
N ASN A 24 13.32 -19.07 -11.68
CA ASN A 24 12.10 -18.79 -12.40
C ASN A 24 12.40 -18.16 -13.76
N ASP A 25 11.80 -18.70 -14.82
CA ASP A 25 12.00 -18.27 -16.19
C ASP A 25 10.64 -17.96 -16.84
N PRO A 26 10.24 -16.68 -16.90
CA PRO A 26 8.95 -16.29 -17.45
C PRO A 26 8.99 -16.15 -18.97
N GLU A 27 8.24 -17.01 -19.65
CA GLU A 27 7.94 -16.94 -21.07
C GLU A 27 6.63 -16.16 -21.28
N VAL A 28 6.69 -15.09 -22.08
CA VAL A 28 5.54 -14.23 -22.37
C VAL A 28 4.99 -14.56 -23.74
N GLU A 29 3.69 -14.83 -23.81
CA GLU A 29 2.89 -14.96 -25.01
C GLU A 29 2.01 -13.71 -25.14
N ASP A 30 2.18 -12.98 -26.25
CA ASP A 30 1.36 -11.83 -26.59
C ASP A 30 0.10 -12.28 -27.33
N LEU A 31 -1.05 -11.97 -26.76
CA LEU A 31 -2.39 -12.29 -27.26
C LEU A 31 -3.18 -11.01 -27.56
N SER A 32 -2.49 -9.87 -27.71
CA SER A 32 -3.10 -8.56 -27.93
C SER A 32 -3.83 -8.48 -29.28
N GLY A 33 -4.95 -7.77 -29.29
CA GLY A 33 -5.71 -7.43 -30.48
C GLY A 33 -5.56 -5.96 -30.85
N GLU A 34 -6.46 -5.47 -31.72
CA GLU A 34 -6.44 -4.06 -32.16
C GLU A 34 -6.78 -3.07 -31.04
N ASP A 35 -7.67 -3.46 -30.11
CA ASP A 35 -8.15 -2.61 -29.01
C ASP A 35 -8.14 -3.36 -27.66
N GLU A 36 -7.24 -4.33 -27.53
CA GLU A 36 -7.01 -5.12 -26.31
C GLU A 36 -5.52 -5.42 -26.18
N ILE A 37 -4.95 -5.18 -24.99
CA ILE A 37 -3.64 -5.70 -24.62
C ILE A 37 -3.83 -6.90 -23.72
N ARG A 38 -3.31 -8.06 -24.12
CA ARG A 38 -3.45 -9.30 -23.34
C ARG A 38 -2.16 -10.10 -23.38
N TYR A 39 -1.67 -10.48 -22.20
CA TYR A 39 -0.49 -11.32 -22.07
C TYR A 39 -0.82 -12.58 -21.29
N ARG A 40 -0.38 -13.71 -21.82
CA ARG A 40 -0.28 -14.96 -21.07
C ARG A 40 1.19 -15.20 -20.73
N VAL A 41 1.48 -15.50 -19.48
CA VAL A 41 2.84 -15.74 -19.00
C VAL A 41 2.92 -17.12 -18.40
N LYS A 42 3.84 -17.93 -18.91
CA LYS A 42 4.22 -19.23 -18.34
C LYS A 42 5.54 -19.06 -17.62
N CYS A 43 5.57 -19.32 -16.32
CA CYS A 43 6.78 -19.20 -15.52
C CYS A 43 7.33 -20.59 -15.22
N ARG A 44 8.33 -21.01 -15.99
CA ARG A 44 9.00 -22.29 -15.80
C ARG A 44 9.86 -22.22 -14.54
N LEU A 45 9.73 -23.20 -13.65
CA LEU A 45 10.47 -23.27 -12.39
C LEU A 45 11.44 -24.46 -12.41
N THR A 46 12.70 -24.20 -12.09
CA THR A 46 13.78 -25.20 -12.10
C THR A 46 14.64 -25.13 -10.85
N SER A 47 15.13 -26.27 -10.37
CA SER A 47 16.13 -26.31 -9.29
C SER A 47 17.44 -25.67 -9.78
N MET A 48 17.96 -24.67 -9.05
CA MET A 48 19.24 -24.04 -9.38
C MET A 48 20.44 -24.98 -9.21
N GLU A 49 20.33 -25.98 -8.32
CA GLU A 49 21.41 -26.93 -8.07
C GLU A 49 21.53 -28.00 -9.16
N THR A 50 20.39 -28.45 -9.71
CA THR A 50 20.35 -29.61 -10.61
C THR A 50 19.88 -29.28 -12.02
N GLY A 51 19.35 -28.08 -12.25
CA GLY A 51 18.68 -27.70 -13.51
C GLY A 51 17.37 -28.45 -13.78
N ARG A 52 16.92 -29.31 -12.86
CA ARG A 52 15.71 -30.12 -13.06
C ARG A 52 14.47 -29.24 -13.04
N PHE A 53 13.57 -29.54 -13.97
CA PHE A 53 12.23 -28.96 -13.99
C PHE A 53 11.44 -29.37 -12.75
N LEU A 54 10.83 -28.40 -12.07
CA LEU A 54 10.03 -28.59 -10.87
C LEU A 54 8.54 -28.36 -11.14
N GLY A 55 8.20 -27.43 -12.02
CA GLY A 55 6.83 -27.10 -12.34
C GLY A 55 6.72 -25.82 -13.17
N THR A 56 5.49 -25.38 -13.41
CA THR A 56 5.21 -24.16 -14.16
C THR A 56 4.07 -23.43 -13.50
N GLY A 57 4.21 -22.11 -13.37
CA GLY A 57 3.10 -21.23 -13.04
C GLY A 57 2.49 -20.62 -14.29
N ILE A 58 1.19 -20.35 -14.26
CA ILE A 58 0.45 -19.71 -15.35
C ILE A 58 -0.19 -18.44 -14.82
N GLY A 59 -0.01 -17.34 -15.55
CA GLY A 59 -0.66 -16.07 -15.27
C GLY A 59 -1.17 -15.45 -16.55
N GLU A 60 -2.34 -14.86 -16.50
CA GLU A 60 -2.90 -14.10 -17.61
C GLU A 60 -3.39 -12.74 -17.08
N CYS A 61 -3.27 -11.72 -17.91
CA CYS A 61 -3.77 -10.39 -17.60
C CYS A 61 -4.20 -9.72 -18.92
N SER A 62 -5.32 -8.98 -18.88
CA SER A 62 -5.83 -8.23 -20.03
C SER A 62 -6.20 -6.80 -19.65
N SER A 63 -6.02 -5.85 -20.57
CA SER A 63 -6.55 -4.49 -20.46
C SER A 63 -8.08 -4.46 -20.42
N GLU A 64 -8.75 -5.55 -20.81
CA GLU A 64 -10.20 -5.69 -20.70
C GLU A 64 -10.69 -5.98 -19.27
N GLU A 65 -9.78 -6.29 -18.32
CA GLU A 65 -10.13 -6.36 -16.90
C GLU A 65 -10.64 -4.99 -16.42
N GLU A 66 -11.67 -5.02 -15.57
CA GLU A 66 -12.43 -3.82 -15.21
C GLU A 66 -11.58 -2.68 -14.64
N LYS A 67 -10.59 -3.02 -13.81
CA LYS A 67 -9.62 -2.09 -13.19
C LYS A 67 -8.67 -1.40 -14.18
N TYR A 68 -8.44 -1.99 -15.36
CA TYR A 68 -7.58 -1.40 -16.41
C TYR A 68 -8.42 -0.75 -17.50
N LYS A 69 -9.56 -1.37 -17.83
CA LYS A 69 -10.46 -0.93 -18.89
C LYS A 69 -11.10 0.41 -18.61
N TRP A 70 -11.40 0.72 -17.35
CA TRP A 70 -12.20 1.87 -16.97
C TRP A 70 -11.45 2.81 -16.02
N LYS A 71 -11.35 4.09 -16.41
CA LYS A 71 -10.90 5.18 -15.54
C LYS A 71 -12.06 6.13 -15.26
N LYS A 72 -12.04 6.80 -14.11
CA LYS A 72 -12.99 7.88 -13.82
C LYS A 72 -12.77 9.02 -14.81
N ALA A 73 -13.86 9.58 -15.34
CA ALA A 73 -13.78 10.79 -16.15
C ALA A 73 -13.25 11.94 -15.29
N VAL A 74 -12.28 12.71 -15.81
CA VAL A 74 -11.67 13.82 -15.09
C VAL A 74 -12.69 14.95 -14.91
N CYS A 75 -13.45 15.24 -15.97
CA CYS A 75 -14.48 16.27 -15.98
C CYS A 75 -15.66 15.87 -16.87
N ASN A 76 -16.72 16.70 -16.88
CA ASN A 76 -17.91 16.42 -17.70
C ASN A 76 -17.62 16.59 -19.20
N GLU A 77 -16.72 17.50 -19.55
CA GLU A 77 -16.31 17.77 -20.92
C GLU A 77 -15.63 16.53 -21.54
N GLU A 78 -14.65 15.93 -20.86
CA GLU A 78 -14.00 14.68 -21.30
C GLU A 78 -15.03 13.55 -21.46
N TRP A 79 -16.02 13.47 -20.57
CA TRP A 79 -17.10 12.49 -20.64
C TRP A 79 -18.03 12.70 -21.85
N GLU A 80 -18.35 13.95 -22.16
CA GLU A 80 -19.25 14.31 -23.26
C GLU A 80 -18.59 14.14 -24.63
N GLU A 81 -17.30 14.48 -24.75
CA GLU A 81 -16.49 14.28 -25.95
C GLU A 81 -16.15 12.81 -26.22
N THR A 82 -16.07 11.98 -25.17
CA THR A 82 -15.83 10.54 -25.32
C THR A 82 -17.00 9.86 -26.00
N ASP A 83 -16.70 9.01 -26.98
CA ASP A 83 -17.70 8.22 -27.71
C ASP A 83 -18.64 7.45 -26.77
N PRO A 84 -19.97 7.44 -27.01
CA PRO A 84 -20.94 6.75 -26.16
C PRO A 84 -20.66 5.25 -25.94
N SER A 85 -20.00 4.56 -26.88
CA SER A 85 -19.62 3.15 -26.74
C SER A 85 -18.44 2.94 -25.78
N ARG A 86 -17.67 3.99 -25.51
CA ARG A 86 -16.45 3.98 -24.68
C ARG A 86 -16.66 4.63 -23.31
N ARG A 87 -17.90 4.82 -22.89
CA ARG A 87 -18.23 5.42 -21.59
C ARG A 87 -19.32 4.63 -20.88
N ARG A 88 -19.27 4.59 -19.56
CA ARG A 88 -20.28 3.93 -18.71
C ARG A 88 -20.49 4.67 -17.39
N GLU A 89 -21.67 4.54 -16.82
CA GLU A 89 -21.93 4.94 -15.44
C GLU A 89 -21.98 3.68 -14.57
N LYS A 90 -21.03 3.54 -13.63
CA LYS A 90 -20.99 2.42 -12.69
C LYS A 90 -21.52 2.86 -11.33
N TRP A 91 -22.39 2.05 -10.76
CA TRP A 91 -22.88 2.23 -9.39
C TRP A 91 -21.84 1.71 -8.39
N PHE A 92 -21.60 2.50 -7.35
CA PHE A 92 -20.78 2.14 -6.20
C PHE A 92 -21.65 2.15 -4.95
N LYS A 93 -21.37 1.20 -4.05
CA LYS A 93 -22.01 1.16 -2.74
C LYS A 93 -21.48 2.33 -1.90
N GLY A 94 -22.38 3.06 -1.25
CA GLY A 94 -21.98 4.07 -0.28
C GLY A 94 -21.28 3.42 0.93
N TYR A 95 -20.29 4.10 1.48
CA TYR A 95 -19.61 3.64 2.69
C TYR A 95 -20.45 3.94 3.94
N GLY A 96 -20.62 2.95 4.82
CA GLY A 96 -21.45 3.07 6.03
C GLY A 96 -22.92 3.31 5.70
N ASN A 97 -23.48 4.42 6.20
CA ASN A 97 -24.87 4.82 5.95
C ASN A 97 -25.04 5.73 4.72
N ASN A 98 -23.98 5.96 3.95
CA ASN A 98 -24.08 6.79 2.74
C ASN A 98 -24.89 6.07 1.66
N LYS A 99 -25.65 6.85 0.88
CA LYS A 99 -26.41 6.32 -0.26
C LYS A 99 -25.43 5.82 -1.35
N PRO A 100 -25.82 4.80 -2.13
CA PRO A 100 -25.12 4.45 -3.36
C PRO A 100 -24.96 5.67 -4.27
N TYR A 101 -23.86 5.72 -5.01
CA TYR A 101 -23.55 6.82 -5.93
C TYR A 101 -23.11 6.26 -7.29
N GLN A 102 -23.27 7.05 -8.35
CA GLN A 102 -22.79 6.71 -9.69
C GLN A 102 -21.50 7.44 -9.99
N VAL A 103 -20.59 6.77 -10.69
CA VAL A 103 -19.36 7.36 -11.22
C VAL A 103 -19.36 7.21 -12.73
N LYS A 104 -19.13 8.33 -13.42
CA LYS A 104 -18.87 8.39 -14.85
C LYS A 104 -17.47 7.86 -15.13
N GLN A 105 -17.38 6.80 -15.92
CA GLN A 105 -16.13 6.15 -16.29
C GLN A 105 -15.97 6.07 -17.81
N ILE A 106 -14.78 6.41 -18.29
CA ILE A 106 -14.42 6.29 -19.70
C ILE A 106 -13.40 5.19 -19.90
N ARG A 107 -13.36 4.65 -21.12
CA ARG A 107 -12.42 3.60 -21.49
C ARG A 107 -10.99 4.14 -21.49
N THR A 108 -10.10 3.45 -20.80
CA THR A 108 -8.66 3.75 -20.83
C THR A 108 -8.08 3.35 -22.18
N ASN A 109 -7.08 4.09 -22.66
CA ASN A 109 -6.30 3.66 -23.82
C ASN A 109 -5.53 2.37 -23.47
N PRO A 110 -5.72 1.25 -24.19
CA PRO A 110 -5.04 -0.01 -23.90
C PRO A 110 -3.50 0.11 -23.87
N ALA A 111 -2.93 0.99 -24.70
CA ALA A 111 -1.49 1.20 -24.75
C ALA A 111 -0.90 1.74 -23.43
N ASP A 112 -1.64 2.59 -22.72
CA ASP A 112 -1.18 3.21 -21.47
C ASP A 112 -1.03 2.18 -20.34
N VAL A 113 -1.85 1.12 -20.38
CA VAL A 113 -1.85 0.06 -19.38
C VAL A 113 -1.03 -1.17 -19.80
N ALA A 114 -0.46 -1.19 -21.01
CA ALA A 114 0.18 -2.38 -21.56
C ALA A 114 1.28 -2.97 -20.66
N ASN A 115 2.17 -2.12 -20.15
CA ASN A 115 3.24 -2.55 -19.23
C ASN A 115 2.69 -3.03 -17.88
N THR A 116 1.63 -2.40 -17.39
CA THR A 116 0.95 -2.80 -16.16
C THR A 116 0.35 -4.20 -16.32
N VAL A 117 -0.34 -4.45 -17.44
CA VAL A 117 -0.91 -5.76 -17.79
C VAL A 117 0.19 -6.81 -17.87
N LEU A 118 1.30 -6.52 -18.56
CA LEU A 118 2.45 -7.44 -18.65
C LEU A 118 3.04 -7.78 -17.28
N LYS A 119 3.34 -6.77 -16.46
CA LYS A 119 3.92 -6.96 -15.12
C LYS A 119 2.97 -7.73 -14.21
N MET A 120 1.66 -7.54 -14.36
CA MET A 120 0.64 -8.29 -13.63
C MET A 120 0.56 -9.75 -14.08
N GLY A 121 0.60 -10.03 -15.38
CA GLY A 121 0.67 -11.40 -15.89
C GLY A 121 1.90 -12.13 -15.35
N LYS A 122 3.08 -11.49 -15.37
CA LYS A 122 4.32 -12.05 -14.79
C LYS A 122 4.20 -12.31 -13.30
N LYS A 123 3.59 -11.39 -12.53
CA LYS A 123 3.36 -11.55 -11.10
C LYS A 123 2.42 -12.73 -10.79
N ARG A 124 1.27 -12.80 -11.47
CA ARG A 124 0.29 -13.89 -11.29
C ARG A 124 0.94 -15.25 -11.59
N SER A 125 1.70 -15.33 -12.69
CA SER A 125 2.43 -16.55 -13.09
C SER A 125 3.49 -16.98 -12.07
N LEU A 126 4.25 -16.02 -11.51
CA LEU A 126 5.24 -16.31 -10.48
C LEU A 126 4.62 -16.84 -9.19
N ILE A 127 3.55 -16.20 -8.72
CA ILE A 127 2.85 -16.59 -7.48
C ILE A 127 2.24 -17.97 -7.64
N ASP A 128 1.54 -18.22 -8.75
CA ASP A 128 0.95 -19.50 -9.11
C ASP A 128 1.98 -20.65 -9.10
N GLY A 129 3.09 -20.45 -9.81
CA GLY A 129 4.17 -21.43 -9.86
C GLY A 129 4.80 -21.67 -8.50
N THR A 130 5.01 -20.61 -7.72
CA THR A 130 5.60 -20.72 -6.38
C THR A 130 4.71 -21.55 -5.45
N LEU A 131 3.40 -21.26 -5.42
CA LEU A 131 2.45 -22.02 -4.61
C LEU A 131 2.41 -23.50 -5.02
N THR A 132 2.44 -23.76 -6.34
CA THR A 132 2.42 -25.12 -6.90
C THR A 132 3.68 -25.91 -6.53
N VAL A 133 4.87 -25.34 -6.77
CA VAL A 133 6.14 -26.06 -6.58
C VAL A 133 6.54 -26.21 -5.12
N THR A 134 6.22 -25.22 -4.28
CA THR A 134 6.58 -25.26 -2.85
C THR A 134 5.50 -25.90 -1.98
N ALA A 135 4.37 -26.31 -2.57
CA ALA A 135 3.16 -26.76 -1.88
C ALA A 135 2.65 -25.76 -0.82
N ALA A 136 2.98 -24.48 -0.98
CA ALA A 136 2.63 -23.43 -0.03
C ALA A 136 1.16 -22.99 -0.14
N SER A 137 0.38 -23.58 -1.05
CA SER A 137 -1.07 -23.35 -1.20
C SER A 137 -1.88 -23.75 0.04
N ASP A 138 -1.33 -24.59 0.91
CA ASP A 138 -2.01 -24.93 2.17
C ASP A 138 -1.97 -23.76 3.18
N ILE A 139 -0.89 -22.97 3.14
CA ILE A 139 -0.65 -21.85 4.05
C ILE A 139 -1.15 -20.53 3.44
N PHE A 140 -0.94 -20.35 2.14
CA PHE A 140 -1.23 -19.10 1.44
C PHE A 140 -2.29 -19.28 0.34
N ALA A 141 -3.12 -18.26 0.20
CA ALA A 141 -4.01 -18.11 -0.96
C ALA A 141 -3.32 -17.31 -2.07
N GLN A 142 -3.79 -17.52 -3.29
CA GLN A 142 -3.34 -16.81 -4.48
C GLN A 142 -3.90 -15.37 -4.55
N ASP A 143 -5.11 -15.14 -4.03
CA ASP A 143 -5.89 -13.95 -4.39
C ASP A 143 -6.43 -13.15 -3.20
N LEU A 144 -5.91 -11.92 -3.04
CA LEU A 144 -6.67 -10.76 -2.56
C LEU A 144 -6.23 -9.43 -3.24
N GLU A 145 -5.32 -9.45 -4.23
CA GLU A 145 -4.93 -8.21 -4.92
C GLU A 145 -5.96 -7.73 -5.97
N ASP A 146 -6.99 -8.55 -6.24
CA ASP A 146 -8.15 -8.21 -7.07
C ASP A 146 -9.38 -7.78 -6.25
N VAL A 147 -9.23 -7.59 -4.93
CA VAL A 147 -10.24 -6.87 -4.16
C VAL A 147 -10.17 -5.42 -4.63
N GLU A 148 -11.21 -4.97 -5.34
CA GLU A 148 -11.42 -3.56 -5.65
C GLU A 148 -11.18 -2.76 -4.37
N ILE A 149 -10.02 -2.10 -4.26
CA ILE A 149 -9.79 -1.11 -3.21
C ILE A 149 -10.90 -0.09 -3.46
N PRO A 150 -11.82 0.15 -2.50
CA PRO A 150 -12.76 1.24 -2.63
C PRO A 150 -11.92 2.47 -2.86
N ASP A 151 -12.08 3.08 -4.03
CA ASP A 151 -11.30 4.22 -4.51
C ASP A 151 -11.36 5.32 -3.44
N SER A 152 -10.39 5.31 -2.53
CA SER A 152 -10.18 6.36 -1.56
C SER A 152 -9.41 7.47 -2.25
N GLY A 153 -9.97 7.99 -3.35
CA GLY A 153 -9.69 9.29 -3.95
C GLY A 153 -8.23 9.66 -4.21
N GLU A 154 -7.29 8.72 -4.30
CA GLU A 154 -5.89 9.03 -4.60
C GLU A 154 -5.51 8.39 -5.94
N GLU A 155 -5.29 9.29 -6.91
CA GLU A 155 -4.87 8.99 -8.27
C GLU A 155 -3.67 8.04 -8.29
N ALA A 156 -3.86 6.86 -8.87
CA ALA A 156 -2.76 5.96 -9.22
C ALA A 156 -1.96 6.58 -10.38
N LYS A 157 -0.98 7.43 -10.06
CA LYS A 157 0.07 7.80 -11.01
C LYS A 157 0.96 6.58 -11.27
N PRO A 158 1.32 6.27 -12.53
CA PRO A 158 2.25 5.20 -12.83
C PRO A 158 3.66 5.67 -12.44
N ASN A 159 4.11 5.37 -11.22
CA ASN A 159 5.47 5.67 -10.81
C ASN A 159 6.41 4.57 -11.35
N LEU A 160 7.10 4.88 -12.46
CA LEU A 160 8.23 4.12 -12.98
C LEU A 160 9.50 4.66 -12.31
N GLU A 161 9.82 4.20 -11.10
CA GLU A 161 11.17 4.23 -10.53
C GLU A 161 11.21 3.42 -9.22
N GLU A 162 12.39 2.90 -8.90
CA GLU A 162 12.65 1.63 -8.21
C GLU A 162 12.43 1.57 -6.69
N SER A 163 12.27 0.32 -6.23
CA SER A 163 12.91 -0.35 -5.08
C SER A 163 12.85 0.22 -3.65
N VAL A 164 12.78 -0.76 -2.74
CA VAL A 164 12.89 -0.70 -1.28
C VAL A 164 11.66 -0.13 -0.57
N GLN A 165 10.71 -1.01 -0.24
CA GLN A 165 9.77 -0.73 0.84
C GLN A 165 9.79 -1.81 1.91
N GLU A 166 10.34 -1.37 3.02
CA GLU A 166 10.37 -1.87 4.37
C GLU A 166 8.99 -2.35 4.85
N VAL A 167 8.97 -3.53 5.48
CA VAL A 167 7.76 -4.22 5.93
C VAL A 167 7.11 -3.45 7.08
N LYS A 168 6.05 -2.69 6.80
CA LYS A 168 5.16 -2.17 7.85
C LYS A 168 4.27 -3.29 8.38
N LYS A 169 4.52 -3.72 9.63
CA LYS A 169 3.64 -4.62 10.41
C LYS A 169 2.29 -3.96 10.65
N ALA A 170 1.20 -4.66 10.35
CA ALA A 170 -0.15 -4.33 10.80
C ALA A 170 -0.27 -4.51 12.33
N PRO A 171 -1.04 -3.67 13.05
CA PRO A 171 -1.17 -3.75 14.50
C PRO A 171 -2.21 -4.80 14.93
N ALA A 172 -1.80 -5.71 15.82
CA ALA A 172 -2.70 -6.55 16.58
C ALA A 172 -3.22 -5.77 17.80
N LYS A 173 -4.55 -5.78 18.01
CA LYS A 173 -5.19 -5.25 19.23
C LYS A 173 -5.04 -6.24 20.38
N GLY A 174 -4.68 -5.73 21.56
CA GLY A 174 -5.06 -6.32 22.85
C GLY A 174 -3.90 -6.76 23.76
N ALA A 175 -3.33 -5.84 24.54
CA ALA A 175 -2.86 -6.06 25.91
C ALA A 175 -2.51 -4.72 26.57
N ALA A 176 -2.81 -4.59 27.87
CA ALA A 176 -2.62 -3.42 28.73
C ALA A 176 -1.12 -3.17 29.06
N PRO A 177 -0.76 -2.03 29.70
CA PRO A 177 0.45 -1.28 29.41
C PRO A 177 1.69 -1.79 30.14
N THR A 178 2.78 -1.95 29.41
CA THR A 178 4.14 -1.94 29.96
C THR A 178 5.02 -0.98 29.15
N GLU A 179 5.95 -0.39 29.88
CA GLU A 179 6.71 0.85 29.62
C GLU A 179 7.33 0.92 28.21
N LYS A 180 7.15 2.07 27.54
CA LYS A 180 7.55 2.28 26.14
C LYS A 180 8.97 2.80 26.00
N SER A 181 9.59 2.25 24.97
CA SER A 181 10.94 2.35 24.46
C SER A 181 11.32 3.71 23.85
N ASP A 182 12.60 4.06 23.97
CA ASP A 182 13.30 5.18 23.35
C ASP A 182 13.46 5.03 21.82
N ASN A 183 12.37 5.13 21.07
CA ASN A 183 12.45 5.22 19.60
C ASN A 183 12.35 6.69 19.13
N PRO A 184 13.14 7.10 18.11
CA PRO A 184 13.06 8.44 17.50
C PRO A 184 11.66 8.73 16.92
N ILE A 185 11.23 10.00 16.97
CA ILE A 185 9.91 10.44 16.48
C ILE A 185 9.81 10.32 14.95
N GLU A 186 8.69 9.76 14.46
CA GLU A 186 8.36 9.76 13.03
C GLU A 186 7.77 11.11 12.55
N PRO A 187 7.95 11.52 11.27
CA PRO A 187 7.48 12.82 10.75
C PRO A 187 5.98 13.10 10.90
N LYS A 188 5.14 12.05 10.93
CA LYS A 188 3.69 12.15 11.15
C LYS A 188 3.34 12.58 12.58
N ASP A 189 4.17 12.17 13.54
CA ASP A 189 3.98 12.45 14.95
C ASP A 189 4.45 13.87 15.29
N ILE A 190 5.49 14.37 14.59
CA ILE A 190 5.90 15.78 14.61
C ILE A 190 4.72 16.69 14.20
N LYS A 191 4.09 16.41 13.05
CA LYS A 191 2.92 17.18 12.58
C LYS A 191 1.76 17.16 13.58
N ARG A 192 1.53 16.02 14.24
CA ARG A 192 0.49 15.87 15.28
C ARG A 192 0.77 16.74 16.51
N ILE A 193 2.03 16.80 16.95
CA ILE A 193 2.46 17.60 18.09
C ILE A 193 2.31 19.10 17.76
N TYR A 194 2.80 19.53 16.60
CA TYR A 194 2.63 20.92 16.13
C TYR A 194 1.16 21.34 16.03
N ALA A 195 0.29 20.49 15.48
CA ALA A 195 -1.14 20.79 15.38
C ALA A 195 -1.82 20.93 16.75
N LYS A 196 -1.38 20.18 17.77
CA LYS A 196 -1.91 20.28 19.14
C LYS A 196 -1.42 21.53 19.86
N LEU A 197 -0.15 21.88 19.71
CA LEU A 197 0.41 23.12 20.28
C LEU A 197 -0.25 24.36 19.66
N HIS A 198 -0.36 24.38 18.32
CA HIS A 198 -1.03 25.46 17.59
C HIS A 198 -2.53 25.53 17.89
N GLY A 199 -3.20 24.38 18.13
CA GLY A 199 -4.60 24.34 18.54
C GLY A 199 -4.86 24.88 19.95
N LEU A 200 -3.82 25.10 20.74
CA LEU A 200 -3.86 25.69 22.08
C LEU A 200 -3.30 27.12 22.12
N GLU A 201 -3.02 27.72 20.94
CA GLU A 201 -2.36 29.02 20.80
C GLU A 201 -0.98 29.10 21.49
N ILE A 202 -0.32 27.95 21.70
CA ILE A 202 1.03 27.88 22.27
C ILE A 202 2.03 28.01 21.12
N SER A 203 2.77 29.12 21.08
CA SER A 203 3.86 29.35 20.13
C SER A 203 5.07 28.45 20.41
N ASP A 204 5.71 27.97 19.35
CA ASP A 204 6.94 27.15 19.42
C ASP A 204 8.16 28.06 19.67
N ASP A 205 8.23 28.64 20.86
CA ASP A 205 9.28 29.57 21.28
C ASP A 205 10.33 28.88 22.15
N MET A 206 11.54 29.44 22.22
CA MET A 206 12.64 28.92 23.03
C MET A 206 12.30 28.78 24.52
N GLU A 207 11.34 29.57 25.04
CA GLU A 207 10.84 29.43 26.42
C GLU A 207 10.13 28.07 26.63
N GLN A 208 9.37 27.61 25.65
CA GLN A 208 8.71 26.30 25.70
C GLN A 208 9.73 25.16 25.57
N HIS A 209 10.85 25.38 24.88
CA HIS A 209 11.93 24.40 24.79
C HIS A 209 12.64 24.22 26.13
N VAL A 210 12.83 25.29 26.90
CA VAL A 210 13.34 25.22 28.29
C VAL A 210 12.40 24.42 29.17
N VAL A 211 11.09 24.73 29.13
CA VAL A 211 10.07 24.03 29.92
C VAL A 211 9.99 22.55 29.54
N ALA A 212 10.01 22.22 28.25
CA ALA A 212 10.05 20.85 27.77
C ALA A 212 11.31 20.11 28.25
N SER A 213 12.46 20.79 28.25
CA SER A 213 13.73 20.23 28.72
C SER A 213 13.69 19.89 30.22
N GLU A 214 13.10 20.77 31.03
CA GLU A 214 12.88 20.52 32.47
C GLU A 214 11.93 19.35 32.73
N ILE A 215 10.80 19.27 32.02
CA ILE A 215 9.80 18.19 32.18
C ILE A 215 10.38 16.82 31.82
N CYS A 216 11.28 16.80 30.84
CA CYS A 216 11.98 15.60 30.37
C CYS A 216 13.26 15.29 31.16
N GLY A 217 13.73 16.20 32.01
CA GLY A 217 14.93 15.99 32.83
C GLY A 217 16.25 16.12 32.07
N PHE A 218 16.29 16.87 30.98
CA PHE A 218 17.52 17.14 30.25
C PHE A 218 18.38 18.19 30.96
N THR A 219 19.70 17.99 31.00
CA THR A 219 20.66 18.93 31.59
C THR A 219 20.93 20.16 30.72
N THR A 220 20.50 20.11 29.46
CA THR A 220 20.71 21.16 28.46
C THR A 220 19.39 21.42 27.75
N THR A 221 19.14 22.69 27.42
CA THR A 221 17.96 23.10 26.67
C THR A 221 17.96 22.47 25.29
N LEU A 222 16.86 21.84 24.90
CA LEU A 222 16.64 21.31 23.57
C LEU A 222 16.64 22.43 22.53
N GLU A 223 17.32 22.22 21.41
CA GLU A 223 17.33 23.15 20.28
C GLU A 223 16.04 23.05 19.44
N SER A 224 15.31 21.94 19.58
CA SER A 224 14.04 21.72 18.91
C SER A 224 13.22 20.64 19.62
N MET A 225 11.90 20.81 19.66
CA MET A 225 10.96 19.78 20.14
C MET A 225 10.98 18.49 19.28
N ASN A 226 11.58 18.53 18.08
CA ASN A 226 11.73 17.37 17.20
C ASN A 226 12.68 16.29 17.74
N PHE A 227 13.49 16.61 18.75
CA PHE A 227 14.44 15.66 19.36
C PHE A 227 13.86 14.83 20.51
N LEU A 228 12.60 15.07 20.88
CA LEU A 228 11.92 14.28 21.91
C LEU A 228 11.64 12.86 21.39
N SER A 229 11.37 11.91 22.28
CA SER A 229 10.70 10.64 21.94
C SER A 229 9.17 10.82 22.00
N VAL A 230 8.40 9.90 21.42
CA VAL A 230 6.93 9.97 21.44
C VAL A 230 6.38 10.04 22.86
N GLY A 231 6.97 9.26 23.79
CA GLY A 231 6.57 9.28 25.19
C GLY A 231 6.93 10.59 25.89
N GLN A 232 8.08 11.18 25.57
CA GLN A 232 8.50 12.48 26.10
C GLN A 232 7.61 13.61 25.56
N GLY A 233 7.27 13.60 24.27
CA GLY A 233 6.37 14.58 23.66
C GLY A 233 4.96 14.56 24.26
N ASP A 234 4.38 13.36 24.44
CA ASP A 234 3.05 13.24 25.07
C ASP A 234 3.08 13.69 26.55
N LYS A 235 4.19 13.48 27.27
CA LYS A 235 4.41 13.96 28.64
C LYS A 235 4.49 15.48 28.70
N VAL A 236 5.27 16.11 27.82
CA VAL A 236 5.40 17.57 27.73
C VAL A 236 4.05 18.23 27.44
N ILE A 237 3.30 17.72 26.45
CA ILE A 237 1.97 18.24 26.11
C ILE A 237 1.02 18.13 27.32
N SER A 238 1.00 16.98 27.98
CA SER A 238 0.09 16.75 29.12
C SER A 238 0.38 17.72 30.27
N GLU A 239 1.64 18.04 30.51
CA GLU A 239 2.05 18.91 31.61
C GLU A 239 1.87 20.40 31.26
N LEU A 240 2.10 20.79 30.00
CA LEU A 240 1.79 22.14 29.51
C LEU A 240 0.29 22.44 29.61
N ILE A 241 -0.57 21.47 29.25
CA ILE A 241 -2.03 21.59 29.41
C ILE A 241 -2.43 21.79 30.88
N LYS A 242 -1.78 21.10 31.82
CA LYS A 242 -2.04 21.29 33.26
C LYS A 242 -1.61 22.67 33.74
N ARG A 243 -0.45 23.16 33.29
CA ARG A 243 0.06 24.48 33.66
C ARG A 243 -0.83 25.59 33.14
N GLU A 244 -1.30 25.51 31.90
CA GLU A 244 -2.23 26.52 31.35
C GLU A 244 -3.58 26.53 32.09
N LYS A 245 -4.11 25.36 32.44
CA LYS A 245 -5.33 25.23 33.26
C LYS A 245 -5.18 25.70 34.70
N ALA A 246 -3.96 25.79 35.23
CA ALA A 246 -3.69 26.30 36.57
C ALA A 246 -3.50 27.83 36.61
N VAL A 247 -3.33 28.46 35.45
CA VAL A 247 -3.14 29.92 35.28
C VAL A 247 -4.46 30.63 34.90
N LYS A 248 -5.47 29.87 34.44
CA LYS A 248 -6.88 30.31 34.30
C LYS A 248 -7.68 30.05 35.56
#